data_AF-A0A6B2DYF1-F1
#
_entry.id   AF-A0A6B2DYF1-F1
#
_cell.length_a   1.000
_cell.length_b   1.000
_cell.length_c   1.000
_cell.angle_alpha   90.00
_cell.angle_beta   90.00
_cell.angle_gamma   90.00
#
_symmetry.space_group_name_H-M   'P 1'
#
loop_
_entity.id
_entity.type
_entity.pdbx_description
1 polymer ?
#
loop_
_entity_poly.entity_id
_entity_poly.type
_entity_poly.pdbx_seq_one_letter_code
_entity_poly.pdbx_strand_id
1 'polypeptide(L)'
;MTPMNGFTTKNWEEKIVSGTEGGPRVAYAHASFAYEGVLEGESVCDLLLYYAGEGYESGETTSPSFERFEGKVGGREGTFIVRHEYTFDAKGIASTFTVVPGSGTGGLAGLTGSGTAGGALGEDKVGYTFEYTF
;
A
#
# COMPACT_ATOMS: atom_id res chain seq x y z
N MET A 1 -2.22 22.60 -12.06
CA MET A 1 -1.76 21.20 -12.05
C MET A 1 -1.97 20.70 -10.63
N THR A 2 -2.88 19.77 -10.40
CA THR A 2 -2.95 19.06 -9.11
C THR A 2 -1.61 18.36 -8.91
N PRO A 3 -0.92 18.50 -7.76
CA PRO A 3 0.29 17.73 -7.51
C PRO A 3 -0.02 16.24 -7.68
N MET A 4 0.89 15.53 -8.34
CA MET A 4 0.73 14.10 -8.60
C MET A 4 0.87 13.36 -7.27
N ASN A 5 -0.26 12.90 -6.73
CA ASN A 5 -0.32 12.04 -5.55
C ASN A 5 0.66 10.87 -5.70
N GLY A 6 1.56 10.71 -4.74
CA GLY A 6 2.39 9.52 -4.70
C GLY A 6 3.12 9.33 -3.38
N PHE A 7 3.81 8.21 -3.29
CA PHE A 7 4.61 7.85 -2.14
C PHE A 7 5.92 7.18 -2.56
N THR A 8 6.91 7.21 -1.67
CA THR A 8 8.21 6.58 -1.86
C THR A 8 8.50 5.62 -0.72
N THR A 9 9.23 4.54 -1.02
CA THR A 9 9.65 3.56 -0.02
C THR A 9 10.80 4.10 0.81
N LYS A 10 10.63 4.12 2.13
CA LYS A 10 11.68 4.47 3.10
C LYS A 10 12.43 3.25 3.61
N ASN A 11 11.70 2.17 3.88
CA ASN A 11 12.26 0.90 4.36
C ASN A 11 11.50 -0.27 3.74
N TRP A 12 12.22 -1.38 3.53
CA TRP A 12 11.65 -2.64 3.08
C TRP A 12 12.39 -3.81 3.74
N GLU A 13 11.76 -4.44 4.72
CA GLU A 13 12.29 -5.63 5.38
C GLU A 13 11.41 -6.83 5.03
N GLU A 14 11.92 -7.71 4.17
CA GLU A 14 11.19 -8.88 3.70
C GLU A 14 11.88 -10.17 4.12
N LYS A 15 11.07 -11.17 4.49
CA LYS A 15 11.54 -12.52 4.76
C LYS A 15 10.59 -13.56 4.18
N ILE A 16 11.15 -14.62 3.61
CA ILE A 16 10.38 -15.80 3.21
C ILE A 16 9.83 -16.48 4.47
N VAL A 17 8.51 -16.68 4.48
CA VAL A 17 7.78 -17.38 5.54
C VAL A 17 7.66 -18.86 5.21
N SER A 18 7.36 -19.19 3.95
CA SER A 18 7.22 -20.57 3.49
C SER A 18 7.47 -20.68 1.98
N GLY A 19 8.00 -21.83 1.55
CA GLY A 19 8.36 -22.09 0.15
C GLY A 19 9.84 -21.82 -0.14
N THR A 20 10.23 -22.07 -1.38
CA THR A 20 11.61 -21.94 -1.86
C THR A 20 11.65 -21.02 -3.06
N GLU A 21 12.85 -20.52 -3.38
CA GLU A 21 13.08 -19.79 -4.61
C GLU A 21 12.74 -20.60 -5.86
N GLY A 22 12.24 -19.90 -6.89
CA GLY A 22 11.75 -20.50 -8.14
C GLY A 22 10.33 -21.08 -8.10
N GLY A 23 9.76 -21.33 -6.92
CA GLY A 23 8.41 -21.89 -6.76
C GLY A 23 7.42 -20.95 -6.07
N PRO A 24 6.13 -21.38 -5.96
CA PRO A 24 5.13 -20.69 -5.16
C PRO A 24 5.61 -20.54 -3.71
N ARG A 25 5.59 -19.31 -3.20
CA ARG A 25 6.10 -19.00 -1.85
C ARG A 25 5.37 -17.82 -1.22
N VAL A 26 5.44 -17.76 0.10
CA VAL A 26 4.87 -16.69 0.91
C VAL A 26 6.01 -15.95 1.61
N ALA A 27 5.99 -14.63 1.53
CA ALA A 27 6.88 -13.76 2.31
C ALA A 27 6.06 -12.84 3.22
N TYR A 28 6.69 -12.38 4.28
CA TYR A 28 6.21 -11.27 5.09
C TYR A 28 7.13 -10.08 4.85
N ALA A 29 6.55 -8.92 4.59
CA ALA A 29 7.28 -7.67 4.49
C ALA A 29 6.78 -6.65 5.52
N HIS A 30 7.73 -5.98 6.18
CA HIS A 30 7.51 -4.82 7.01
C HIS A 30 8.11 -3.60 6.28
N ALA A 31 7.25 -2.69 5.84
CA ALA A 31 7.63 -1.57 4.98
C ALA A 31 7.23 -0.24 5.61
N SER A 32 7.91 0.83 5.22
CA SER A 32 7.48 2.19 5.55
C SER A 32 7.57 3.10 4.34
N PHE A 33 6.65 4.05 4.25
CA PHE A 33 6.49 4.93 3.09
C PHE A 33 6.37 6.40 3.50
N ALA A 34 6.80 7.30 2.63
CA ALA A 34 6.55 8.74 2.73
C ALA A 34 5.56 9.17 1.65
N TYR A 35 4.48 9.87 2.03
CA TYR A 35 3.42 10.31 1.15
C TYR A 35 3.45 11.81 0.89
N GLU A 36 3.15 12.17 -0.35
CA GLU A 36 2.88 13.53 -0.78
C GLU A 36 1.61 13.63 -1.65
N GLY A 37 1.05 14.84 -1.70
CA GLY A 37 -0.21 15.11 -2.38
C GLY A 37 -1.36 15.23 -1.38
N VAL A 38 -2.46 14.53 -1.63
CA VAL A 38 -3.64 14.60 -0.74
C VAL A 38 -3.41 13.94 0.62
N LEU A 39 -2.56 12.92 0.66
CA LEU A 39 -1.96 12.35 1.85
C LEU A 39 -0.58 12.99 2.05
N GLU A 40 -0.37 13.63 3.19
CA GLU A 40 0.92 14.21 3.60
C GLU A 40 1.34 13.57 4.91
N GLY A 41 2.37 12.72 4.91
CA GLY A 41 2.78 12.00 6.12
C GLY A 41 3.57 10.74 5.82
N GLU A 42 3.58 9.83 6.78
CA GLU A 42 4.29 8.56 6.67
C GLU A 42 3.38 7.40 7.04
N SER A 43 3.79 6.20 6.66
CA SER A 43 3.06 4.99 7.03
C SER A 43 3.99 3.82 7.32
N VAL A 44 3.40 2.82 7.97
CA VAL A 44 3.99 1.49 8.16
C VAL A 44 3.01 0.46 7.62
N CYS A 45 3.48 -0.46 6.78
CA CYS A 45 2.69 -1.46 6.10
C CYS A 45 3.24 -2.86 6.38
N ASP A 46 2.34 -3.76 6.79
CA ASP A 46 2.64 -5.17 7.03
C ASP A 46 1.95 -6.02 5.96
N LEU A 47 2.75 -6.62 5.08
CA LEU A 47 2.29 -7.33 3.88
C LEU A 47 2.50 -8.84 4.03
N LEU A 48 1.52 -9.62 3.58
CA LEU A 48 1.70 -11.04 3.31
C LEU A 48 1.75 -11.25 1.80
N LEU A 49 2.95 -11.46 1.28
CA LEU A 49 3.24 -11.49 -0.15
C LEU A 49 3.16 -12.91 -0.68
N TYR A 50 2.36 -13.10 -1.73
CA TYR A 50 2.31 -14.33 -2.51
C TYR A 50 3.11 -14.18 -3.80
N TYR A 51 4.15 -15.00 -3.95
CA TYR A 51 4.88 -15.14 -5.20
C TYR A 51 4.44 -16.42 -5.89
N ALA A 52 4.00 -16.33 -7.14
CA ALA A 52 3.57 -17.50 -7.92
C ALA A 52 4.73 -18.43 -8.34
N GLY A 53 5.97 -17.94 -8.32
CA GLY A 53 7.15 -18.65 -8.82
C GLY A 53 7.54 -18.20 -10.23
N GLU A 54 8.39 -19.01 -10.90
CA GLU A 54 8.80 -18.72 -12.29
C GLU A 54 7.57 -18.56 -13.21
N GLY A 55 7.57 -17.46 -13.97
CA GLY A 55 6.45 -17.07 -14.83
C GLY A 55 5.53 -15.99 -14.25
N TYR A 56 5.61 -15.69 -12.94
CA TYR A 56 4.86 -14.60 -12.28
C TYR A 56 3.33 -14.60 -12.49
N GLU A 57 2.72 -15.74 -12.82
CA GLU A 57 1.27 -15.84 -13.05
C GLU A 57 0.53 -16.11 -11.74
N SER A 58 0.05 -15.07 -11.07
CA SER A 58 -0.80 -15.18 -9.86
C SER A 58 -2.30 -15.21 -10.16
N GLY A 59 -2.71 -14.97 -11.42
CA GLY A 59 -4.12 -14.84 -11.80
C GLY A 59 -4.79 -13.68 -11.06
N GLU A 60 -5.93 -13.96 -10.43
CA GLU A 60 -6.66 -12.98 -9.60
C GLU A 60 -6.21 -12.96 -8.13
N THR A 61 -5.18 -13.74 -7.77
CA THR A 61 -4.73 -13.85 -6.37
C THR A 61 -3.97 -12.59 -5.96
N THR A 62 -4.42 -11.97 -4.88
CA THR A 62 -3.83 -10.77 -4.30
C THR A 62 -2.99 -11.08 -3.05
N SER A 63 -2.05 -10.20 -2.75
CA SER A 63 -1.30 -10.17 -1.50
C SER A 63 -1.96 -9.14 -0.57
N PRO A 64 -2.59 -9.58 0.54
CA PRO A 64 -3.24 -8.66 1.45
C PRO A 64 -2.23 -7.92 2.34
N SER A 65 -2.58 -6.69 2.72
CA SER A 65 -1.84 -5.97 3.76
C SER A 65 -2.74 -5.05 4.58
N PHE A 66 -2.23 -4.64 5.74
CA PHE A 66 -2.73 -3.48 6.46
C PHE A 66 -1.63 -2.43 6.56
N GLU A 67 -1.99 -1.19 6.30
CA GLU A 67 -1.09 -0.05 6.38
C GLU A 67 -1.65 0.99 7.34
N ARG A 68 -0.84 1.36 8.34
CA ARG A 68 -1.15 2.46 9.26
C ARG A 68 -0.51 3.73 8.74
N PHE A 69 -1.34 4.70 8.37
CA PHE A 69 -0.92 6.04 8.01
C PHE A 69 -0.96 6.97 9.22
N GLU A 70 0.00 7.89 9.29
CA GLU A 70 0.09 8.97 10.26
C GLU A 70 0.48 10.27 9.55
N GLY A 71 -0.40 11.28 9.63
CA GLY A 71 -0.19 12.54 8.93
C GLY A 71 -1.49 13.29 8.68
N LYS A 72 -1.60 13.90 7.50
CA LYS A 72 -2.71 14.76 7.11
C LYS A 72 -3.44 14.27 5.88
N VAL A 73 -4.77 14.40 5.89
CA VAL A 73 -5.64 14.20 4.72
C VAL A 73 -6.44 15.48 4.52
N GLY A 74 -6.25 16.17 3.39
CA GLY A 74 -6.93 17.43 3.12
C GLY A 74 -6.74 18.48 4.23
N GLY A 75 -5.55 18.48 4.87
CA GLY A 75 -5.21 19.38 5.97
C GLY A 75 -5.66 18.95 7.38
N ARG A 76 -6.46 17.88 7.52
CA ARG A 76 -6.86 17.34 8.83
C ARG A 76 -5.84 16.32 9.31
N GLU A 77 -5.40 16.42 10.55
CA GLU A 77 -4.33 15.58 11.11
C GLU A 77 -4.87 14.40 11.93
N GLY A 78 -4.24 13.24 11.80
CA GLY A 78 -4.58 12.04 12.56
C GLY A 78 -3.92 10.79 11.99
N THR A 79 -4.48 9.63 12.33
CA THR A 79 -4.06 8.33 11.82
C THR A 79 -5.24 7.56 11.27
N PHE A 80 -4.99 6.61 10.39
CA PHE A 80 -6.00 5.63 9.95
C PHE A 80 -5.31 4.36 9.45
N ILE A 81 -6.09 3.30 9.29
CA ILE A 81 -5.63 2.05 8.68
C ILE A 81 -6.29 1.90 7.31
N VAL A 82 -5.55 1.45 6.31
CA VAL A 82 -6.11 0.94 5.05
C VAL A 82 -5.81 -0.55 4.93
N ARG A 83 -6.72 -1.29 4.30
CA ARG A 83 -6.47 -2.64 3.81
C ARG A 83 -6.15 -2.56 2.33
N HIS A 84 -5.06 -3.19 1.90
CA HIS A 84 -4.72 -3.33 0.50
C HIS A 84 -4.95 -4.75 -0.01
N GLU A 85 -5.18 -4.83 -1.31
CA GLU A 85 -5.11 -6.05 -2.11
C GLU A 85 -4.09 -5.80 -3.22
N TYR A 86 -2.84 -6.25 -3.03
CA TYR A 86 -1.75 -6.02 -3.98
C TYR A 86 -1.66 -7.11 -5.04
N THR A 87 -1.36 -6.70 -6.27
CA THR A 87 -0.82 -7.56 -7.33
C THR A 87 0.53 -7.01 -7.78
N PHE A 88 1.41 -7.90 -8.23
CA PHE A 88 2.68 -7.51 -8.81
C PHE A 88 3.10 -8.54 -9.86
N ASP A 89 3.67 -8.06 -10.94
CA ASP A 89 4.19 -8.86 -12.05
C ASP A 89 5.49 -8.25 -12.59
N ALA A 90 5.98 -8.75 -13.72
CA ALA A 90 7.17 -8.23 -14.37
C ALA A 90 7.04 -6.77 -14.89
N LYS A 91 5.84 -6.16 -14.88
CA LYS A 91 5.58 -4.80 -15.35
C LYS A 91 5.54 -3.81 -14.20
N GLY A 92 5.09 -4.21 -13.01
CA GLY A 92 4.95 -3.29 -11.89
C GLY A 92 4.14 -3.82 -10.72
N ILE A 93 3.73 -2.89 -9.89
CA ILE A 93 2.82 -3.13 -8.77
C ILE A 93 1.47 -2.44 -9.02
N ALA A 94 0.40 -3.06 -8.54
CA ALA A 94 -0.92 -2.46 -8.48
C ALA A 94 -1.61 -2.86 -7.18
N SER A 95 -2.52 -2.02 -6.71
CA SER A 95 -3.31 -2.29 -5.51
C SER A 95 -4.64 -1.57 -5.59
N THR A 96 -5.68 -2.20 -5.04
CA THR A 96 -6.85 -1.49 -4.53
C THR A 96 -6.76 -1.43 -3.02
N PHE A 97 -7.18 -0.31 -2.43
CA PHE A 97 -7.21 -0.17 -0.98
C PHE A 97 -8.50 0.46 -0.48
N THR A 98 -8.82 0.21 0.78
CA THR A 98 -9.99 0.77 1.47
C THR A 98 -9.64 1.13 2.90
N VAL A 99 -10.09 2.30 3.35
CA VAL A 99 -9.98 2.71 4.76
C VAL A 99 -10.74 1.72 5.63
N VAL A 100 -10.07 1.18 6.64
CA VAL A 100 -10.69 0.26 7.61
C VAL A 100 -11.70 1.07 8.43
N PRO A 101 -12.99 0.65 8.47
CA PRO A 101 -14.02 1.39 9.19
C PRO A 101 -13.66 1.62 10.66
N GLY A 102 -13.81 2.87 11.12
CA GLY A 102 -13.56 3.25 12.52
C GLY A 102 -12.08 3.36 12.91
N SER A 103 -11.14 3.20 11.97
CA SER A 103 -9.70 3.29 12.26
C SER A 103 -9.17 4.73 12.38
N GLY A 104 -9.94 5.71 11.88
CA GLY A 104 -9.58 7.12 11.89
C GLY A 104 -9.47 7.72 13.30
N THR A 105 -8.43 8.51 13.55
CA THR A 105 -8.22 9.22 14.83
C THR A 105 -8.07 10.72 14.63
N GLY A 106 -8.20 11.51 15.71
CA GLY A 106 -8.00 12.96 15.66
C GLY A 106 -8.93 13.64 14.66
N GLY A 107 -8.38 14.50 13.80
CA GLY A 107 -9.09 15.15 12.70
C GLY A 107 -9.54 14.19 11.59
N LEU A 108 -9.08 12.93 11.61
CA LEU A 108 -9.47 11.87 10.67
C LEU A 108 -10.51 10.91 11.25
N ALA A 109 -11.04 11.15 12.44
CA ALA A 109 -12.17 10.39 12.96
C ALA A 109 -13.37 10.49 12.01
N GLY A 110 -13.98 9.34 11.67
CA GLY A 110 -15.07 9.25 10.69
C GLY A 110 -14.62 9.05 9.23
N LEU A 111 -13.30 9.13 8.94
CA LEU A 111 -12.77 8.94 7.60
C LEU A 111 -13.21 7.59 7.01
N THR A 112 -13.78 7.66 5.80
CA THR A 112 -14.02 6.51 4.92
C THR A 112 -13.44 6.84 3.55
N GLY A 113 -13.08 5.81 2.79
CA GLY A 113 -12.55 6.03 1.45
C GLY A 113 -11.90 4.79 0.85
N SER A 114 -11.55 4.91 -0.42
CA SER A 114 -10.88 3.88 -1.19
C SER A 114 -10.06 4.49 -2.31
N GLY A 115 -9.16 3.70 -2.86
CA GLY A 115 -8.33 4.15 -3.97
C GLY A 115 -7.53 3.03 -4.58
N THR A 116 -6.61 3.44 -5.43
CA THR A 116 -5.65 2.56 -6.10
C THR A 116 -4.23 3.07 -5.88
N ALA A 117 -3.27 2.16 -5.86
CA ALA A 117 -1.85 2.49 -5.91
C ALA A 117 -1.20 1.67 -7.03
N GLY A 118 -0.21 2.24 -7.71
CA GLY A 118 0.54 1.51 -8.74
C GLY A 118 1.68 2.30 -9.35
N GLY A 119 2.63 1.57 -9.92
CA GLY A 119 3.84 2.10 -10.53
C GLY A 119 4.62 1.02 -11.27
N ALA A 120 5.47 1.43 -12.20
CA ALA A 120 6.32 0.50 -12.93
C ALA A 120 7.50 0.04 -12.05
N LEU A 121 8.03 -1.15 -12.33
CA LEU A 121 9.24 -1.62 -11.63
C LEU A 121 10.41 -0.65 -11.86
N GLY A 122 11.08 -0.27 -10.78
CA GLY A 122 12.23 0.63 -10.81
C GLY A 122 11.88 2.13 -10.78
N GLU A 123 10.60 2.49 -10.69
CA GLU A 123 10.21 3.87 -10.37
C GLU A 123 10.40 4.15 -8.87
N ASP A 124 11.05 5.28 -8.55
CA ASP A 124 11.29 5.68 -7.15
C ASP A 124 10.00 6.08 -6.42
N LYS A 125 8.95 6.44 -7.19
CA LYS A 125 7.69 6.96 -6.68
C LYS A 125 6.52 6.19 -7.27
N VAL A 126 5.63 5.74 -6.39
CA VAL A 126 4.39 5.04 -6.74
C VAL A 126 3.24 6.05 -6.74
N GLY A 127 2.42 6.04 -7.78
CA GLY A 127 1.23 6.88 -7.88
C GLY A 127 0.04 6.30 -7.12
N TYR A 128 -0.84 7.16 -6.61
CA TYR A 128 -2.09 6.71 -6.01
C TYR A 128 -3.29 7.61 -6.31
N THR A 129 -4.49 7.02 -6.22
CA THR A 129 -5.77 7.73 -6.16
C THR A 129 -6.35 7.59 -4.76
N PHE A 130 -7.14 8.57 -4.31
CA PHE A 130 -7.84 8.45 -3.03
C PHE A 130 -9.15 9.25 -3.07
N GLU A 131 -10.26 8.54 -3.07
CA GLU A 131 -11.60 9.09 -2.90
C GLU A 131 -12.01 8.90 -1.44
N TYR A 132 -12.37 9.98 -0.75
CA TYR A 132 -12.63 9.95 0.69
C TYR A 132 -13.70 10.95 1.13
N THR A 133 -14.31 10.65 2.27
CA THR A 133 -15.20 11.55 3.01
C THR A 133 -15.00 11.35 4.51
N PHE A 134 -15.48 12.32 5.29
CA PHE A 134 -15.50 12.28 6.75
C PHE A 134 -16.93 12.19 7.28
#